data_AF-A0A956HZ06-F1
#
_entry.id   AF-A0A956HZ06-F1
#
_cell.length_a   1.000
_cell.length_b   1.000
_cell.length_c   1.000
_cell.angle_alpha   90.00
_cell.angle_beta   90.00
_cell.angle_gamma   90.00
#
_symmetry.space_group_name_H-M   'P 1'
#
loop_
_entity.id
_entity.type
_entity.pdbx_description
1 polymer ?
#
loop_
_entity_poly.entity_id
_entity_poly.type
_entity_poly.pdbx_seq_one_letter_code
_entity_poly.pdbx_strand_id
1 'polypeptide(L)'
;MKHLVTIVLLCVAGSAACARSADREVRGEEIPANLRDQPTNQPKQRFDRTGELLESKTKLEGLPLPVDLGPEVVLNGAHVYKSRLPIDKLVRYFTKHLNPEEIQYVGRGARFKHATVADVEDGPPLNVSIAPAGSQTRVEIEIIRPPPENPVPESELMQRFEDEWRKGT
;
A
#
# COMPACT_ATOMS: atom_id res chain seq x y z
N MET A 1 -30.03 -48.64 -21.90
CA MET A 1 -30.45 -49.79 -21.08
C MET A 1 -29.27 -50.20 -20.19
N LYS A 2 -29.45 -50.06 -18.86
CA LYS A 2 -28.82 -50.83 -17.73
C LYS A 2 -27.27 -50.80 -17.65
N HIS A 3 -26.57 -50.49 -16.55
CA HIS A 3 -26.73 -50.69 -15.10
C HIS A 3 -25.85 -49.62 -14.40
N LEU A 4 -26.29 -48.76 -13.47
CA LEU A 4 -26.59 -48.94 -12.03
C LEU A 4 -25.56 -49.78 -11.25
N VAL A 5 -24.63 -49.12 -10.56
CA VAL A 5 -23.89 -49.68 -9.42
C VAL A 5 -23.85 -48.62 -8.33
N THR A 6 -24.75 -48.79 -7.36
CA THR A 6 -24.80 -48.10 -6.07
C THR A 6 -23.98 -48.92 -5.09
N ILE A 7 -22.97 -48.32 -4.44
CA ILE A 7 -22.30 -48.92 -3.27
C ILE A 7 -22.59 -48.04 -2.07
N VAL A 8 -23.45 -48.57 -1.21
CA VAL A 8 -23.71 -48.12 0.17
C VAL A 8 -22.58 -48.68 1.03
N LEU A 9 -21.91 -47.82 1.81
CA LEU A 9 -21.03 -48.25 2.89
C LEU A 9 -21.56 -47.70 4.21
N LEU A 10 -21.89 -48.62 5.12
CA LEU A 10 -22.66 -48.44 6.34
C LEU A 10 -21.79 -48.80 7.56
N CYS A 11 -21.95 -48.03 8.65
CA CYS A 11 -21.55 -48.32 10.05
C CYS A 11 -20.02 -48.37 10.34
N VAL A 12 -19.52 -47.84 11.47
CA VAL A 12 -19.78 -48.31 12.84
C VAL A 12 -19.60 -47.17 13.87
N ALA A 13 -20.54 -47.11 14.83
CA ALA A 13 -20.43 -46.37 16.08
C ALA A 13 -19.67 -47.21 17.13
N GLY A 14 -18.84 -46.58 17.96
CA GLY A 14 -18.15 -47.24 19.07
C GLY A 14 -17.58 -46.24 20.08
N SER A 15 -18.11 -46.30 21.29
CA SER A 15 -17.89 -45.42 22.44
C SER A 15 -16.58 -45.73 23.19
N ALA A 16 -15.91 -44.70 23.71
CA ALA A 16 -14.97 -44.76 24.85
C ALA A 16 -15.04 -43.39 25.56
N ALA A 17 -15.73 -43.25 26.69
CA ALA A 17 -15.31 -43.60 28.06
C ALA A 17 -14.25 -42.65 28.65
N CYS A 18 -14.47 -42.27 29.92
CA CYS A 18 -13.60 -41.54 30.85
C CYS A 18 -13.66 -40.01 30.86
N ALA A 19 -14.79 -39.44 31.30
CA ALA A 19 -14.77 -38.13 31.96
C ALA A 19 -14.38 -38.33 33.44
N ARG A 20 -13.08 -38.21 33.72
CA ARG A 20 -12.51 -38.26 35.07
C ARG A 20 -12.35 -36.83 35.57
N SER A 21 -13.06 -36.51 36.64
CA SER A 21 -12.97 -35.23 37.35
C SER A 21 -11.53 -34.96 37.80
N ALA A 22 -11.02 -33.77 37.50
CA ALA A 22 -9.95 -33.13 38.24
C ALA A 22 -10.36 -31.68 38.45
N ASP A 23 -11.02 -31.46 39.59
CA ASP A 23 -11.14 -30.17 40.23
C ASP A 23 -9.71 -29.63 40.44
N ARG A 24 -9.38 -28.55 39.74
CA ARG A 24 -8.11 -27.84 39.94
C ARG A 24 -8.45 -26.38 40.15
N GLU A 25 -8.54 -26.04 41.42
CA GLU A 25 -8.50 -24.71 41.99
C GLU A 25 -7.36 -23.90 41.35
N VAL A 26 -7.70 -23.05 40.38
CA VAL A 26 -6.77 -22.04 39.86
C VAL A 26 -6.95 -20.81 40.73
N ARG A 27 -6.10 -20.77 41.75
CA ARG A 27 -5.67 -19.58 42.49
C ARG A 27 -5.51 -18.41 41.52
N GLY A 28 -6.22 -17.32 41.77
CA GLY A 28 -6.11 -16.09 41.00
C GLY A 28 -4.66 -15.60 40.98
N GLU A 29 -4.00 -15.81 39.84
CA GLU A 29 -2.75 -15.15 39.49
C GLU A 29 -3.16 -13.85 38.80
N GLU A 30 -2.92 -12.73 39.47
CA GLU A 30 -3.14 -11.39 38.95
C GLU A 30 -2.23 -11.20 37.72
N ILE A 31 -2.81 -11.34 36.53
CA ILE A 31 -2.10 -11.09 35.27
C ILE A 31 -1.66 -9.62 35.26
N PRO A 32 -0.36 -9.31 35.16
CA PRO A 32 0.08 -7.92 35.05
C PRO A 32 -0.52 -7.29 33.79
N ALA A 33 -1.15 -6.13 33.96
CA ALA A 33 -1.79 -5.34 32.91
C ALA A 33 -0.76 -4.66 31.98
N ASN A 34 0.07 -5.44 31.29
CA ASN A 34 1.05 -4.92 30.34
C ASN A 34 1.19 -5.77 29.06
N LEU A 35 0.06 -6.19 28.50
CA LEU A 35 -0.03 -6.83 27.17
C LEU A 35 -1.18 -6.23 26.34
N ARG A 36 -1.33 -4.90 26.36
CA ARG A 36 -2.23 -4.19 25.45
C ARG A 36 -1.44 -3.20 24.62
N ASP A 37 -0.74 -3.75 23.63
CA ASP A 37 -0.51 -3.15 22.31
C ASP A 37 0.06 -4.22 21.38
N GLN A 38 -0.63 -5.36 21.26
CA GLN A 38 -0.49 -6.14 20.05
C GLN A 38 -1.26 -5.39 18.95
N PRO A 39 -0.61 -4.94 17.86
CA PRO A 39 -1.35 -4.37 16.74
C PRO A 39 -2.35 -5.43 16.30
N THR A 40 -3.64 -5.08 16.38
CA THR A 40 -4.72 -5.96 15.98
C THR A 40 -4.49 -6.26 14.52
N ASN A 41 -4.04 -7.48 14.22
CA ASN A 41 -3.74 -7.94 12.87
C ASN A 41 -5.06 -8.26 12.14
N GLN A 42 -5.99 -7.30 12.15
CA GLN A 42 -7.19 -7.38 11.35
C GLN A 42 -6.78 -7.20 9.89
N PRO A 43 -7.18 -8.11 8.98
CA PRO A 43 -6.93 -7.91 7.56
C PRO A 43 -7.55 -6.57 7.15
N LYS A 44 -6.70 -5.61 6.77
CA LYS A 44 -7.16 -4.30 6.32
C LYS A 44 -8.04 -4.53 5.11
N GLN A 45 -9.31 -4.13 5.23
CA GLN A 45 -10.23 -4.15 4.11
C GLN A 45 -9.66 -3.24 3.00
N ARG A 46 -9.48 -3.78 1.80
CA ARG A 46 -8.89 -3.07 0.65
C ARG A 46 -9.93 -2.43 -0.25
N PHE A 47 -11.11 -3.05 -0.30
CA PHE A 47 -12.19 -2.68 -1.20
C PHE A 47 -13.44 -2.34 -0.41
N ASP A 48 -14.17 -1.33 -0.85
CA ASP A 48 -15.48 -0.99 -0.31
C ASP A 48 -16.55 -2.01 -0.76
N ARG A 49 -17.82 -1.74 -0.44
CA ARG A 49 -18.94 -2.59 -0.85
C ARG A 49 -19.20 -2.58 -2.36
N THR A 50 -18.68 -1.59 -3.08
CA THR A 50 -18.83 -1.42 -4.53
C THR A 50 -17.67 -2.02 -5.32
N GLY A 51 -16.61 -2.47 -4.63
CA GLY A 51 -15.41 -3.03 -5.24
C GLY A 51 -14.38 -1.97 -5.66
N GLU A 52 -14.48 -0.75 -5.12
CA GLU A 52 -13.51 0.33 -5.28
C GLU A 52 -12.44 0.28 -4.19
N LEU A 53 -11.24 0.78 -4.49
CA LEU A 53 -10.15 0.84 -3.51
C LEU A 53 -10.50 1.82 -2.39
N LEU A 54 -10.30 1.40 -1.15
CA LEU A 54 -10.42 2.25 0.03
C LEU A 54 -9.18 3.13 0.19
N GLU A 55 -9.38 4.35 0.65
CA GLU A 55 -8.29 5.26 1.00
C GLU A 55 -7.62 4.83 2.30
N SER A 56 -6.30 4.98 2.35
CA SER A 56 -5.51 4.84 3.56
C SER A 56 -5.43 6.17 4.31
N LYS A 57 -4.92 6.15 5.55
CA LYS A 57 -4.62 7.37 6.29
C LYS A 57 -3.42 8.15 5.74
N THR A 58 -2.61 7.51 4.88
CA THR A 58 -1.41 8.11 4.30
C THR A 58 -1.79 8.96 3.09
N LYS A 59 -1.22 10.16 3.03
CA LYS A 59 -1.35 11.09 1.91
C LYS A 59 0.04 11.50 1.42
N LEU A 60 0.17 11.73 0.12
CA LEU A 60 1.37 12.26 -0.51
C LEU A 60 1.02 13.58 -1.21
N GLU A 61 1.51 14.71 -0.70
CA GLU A 61 1.16 16.04 -1.24
C GLU A 61 -0.38 16.24 -1.35
N GLY A 62 -1.11 15.77 -0.33
CA GLY A 62 -2.57 15.81 -0.30
C GLY A 62 -3.28 14.69 -1.08
N LEU A 63 -2.59 13.96 -1.97
CA LEU A 63 -3.12 12.80 -2.69
C LEU A 63 -3.40 11.65 -1.71
N PRO A 64 -4.66 11.23 -1.50
CA PRO A 64 -4.95 10.03 -0.73
C PRO A 64 -4.36 8.79 -1.43
N LEU A 65 -3.65 7.95 -0.68
CA LEU A 65 -3.11 6.69 -1.19
C LEU A 65 -4.05 5.54 -0.84
N PRO A 66 -4.26 4.54 -1.71
CA PRO A 66 -5.13 3.42 -1.42
C PRO A 66 -4.52 2.50 -0.35
N VAL A 67 -5.39 1.81 0.40
CA VAL A 67 -4.99 0.76 1.34
C VAL A 67 -4.21 -0.32 0.59
N ASP A 68 -3.11 -0.78 1.19
CA ASP A 68 -2.24 -1.84 0.66
C ASP A 68 -1.54 -1.49 -0.68
N LEU A 69 -1.20 -0.22 -0.91
CA LEU A 69 -0.30 0.19 -1.99
C LEU A 69 1.12 -0.41 -1.85
N GLY A 70 1.48 -0.87 -0.63
CA GLY A 70 2.76 -1.50 -0.32
C GLY A 70 3.75 -0.53 0.33
N PRO A 71 4.96 -0.99 0.69
CA PRO A 71 5.99 -0.12 1.22
C PRO A 71 6.47 0.85 0.14
N GLU A 72 6.78 2.06 0.56
CA GLU A 72 7.38 3.10 -0.26
C GLU A 72 8.89 2.94 -0.34
N VAL A 73 9.44 3.19 -1.52
CA VAL A 73 10.88 3.41 -1.74
C VAL A 73 11.04 4.68 -2.55
N VAL A 74 11.88 5.60 -2.09
CA VAL A 74 12.24 6.80 -2.86
C VAL A 74 13.38 6.45 -3.81
N LEU A 75 13.14 6.58 -5.12
CA LEU A 75 14.11 6.30 -6.19
C LEU A 75 14.15 7.47 -7.16
N ASN A 76 15.32 8.08 -7.35
CA ASN A 76 15.52 9.23 -8.24
C ASN A 76 14.52 10.38 -8.00
N GLY A 77 14.17 10.64 -6.74
CA GLY A 77 13.21 11.69 -6.37
C GLY A 77 11.74 11.31 -6.54
N ALA A 78 11.43 10.10 -7.00
CA ALA A 78 10.06 9.59 -7.10
C ALA A 78 9.72 8.61 -5.97
N HIS A 79 8.47 8.65 -5.52
CA HIS A 79 7.89 7.73 -4.54
C HIS A 79 7.41 6.49 -5.27
N VAL A 80 8.06 5.35 -5.04
CA VAL A 80 7.80 4.10 -5.74
C VAL A 80 7.17 3.08 -4.80
N TYR A 81 6.03 2.55 -5.21
CA TYR A 81 5.27 1.54 -4.47
C TYR A 81 5.14 0.27 -5.31
N LYS A 82 5.20 -0.89 -4.63
CA LYS A 82 4.94 -2.21 -5.23
C LYS A 82 3.71 -2.83 -4.57
N SER A 83 2.61 -2.89 -5.31
CA SER A 83 1.33 -3.35 -4.82
C SER A 83 0.91 -4.68 -5.44
N ARG A 84 0.08 -5.45 -4.71
CA ARG A 84 -0.66 -6.61 -5.27
C ARG A 84 -2.07 -6.24 -5.70
N LEU A 85 -2.44 -4.95 -5.64
CA LEU A 85 -3.73 -4.47 -6.08
C LEU A 85 -3.86 -4.62 -7.62
N PRO A 86 -5.07 -4.94 -8.12
CA PRO A 86 -5.31 -5.03 -9.55
C PRO A 86 -5.03 -3.69 -10.24
N ILE A 87 -4.34 -3.75 -11.38
CA ILE A 87 -3.87 -2.55 -12.09
C ILE A 87 -5.04 -1.68 -12.58
N ASP A 88 -6.13 -2.28 -13.05
CA ASP A 88 -7.35 -1.59 -13.48
C ASP A 88 -8.01 -0.81 -12.34
N LYS A 89 -7.97 -1.37 -11.13
CA LYS A 89 -8.49 -0.72 -9.92
C LYS A 89 -7.63 0.48 -9.52
N LEU A 90 -6.31 0.35 -9.62
CA LEU A 90 -5.39 1.45 -9.37
C LEU A 90 -5.55 2.58 -10.38
N VAL A 91 -5.61 2.27 -11.68
CA VAL A 91 -5.84 3.26 -12.73
C VAL A 91 -7.14 4.02 -12.46
N ARG A 92 -8.25 3.31 -12.21
CA ARG A 92 -9.53 3.95 -11.91
C ARG A 92 -9.51 4.79 -10.63
N TYR A 93 -8.82 4.32 -9.59
CA TYR A 93 -8.64 5.07 -8.36
C TYR A 93 -7.94 6.41 -8.62
N PHE A 94 -6.78 6.39 -9.27
CA PHE A 94 -6.04 7.62 -9.57
C PHE A 94 -6.79 8.54 -10.54
N THR A 95 -7.58 8.01 -11.49
CA THR A 95 -8.47 8.83 -12.33
C THR A 95 -9.50 9.62 -11.53
N LYS A 96 -9.94 9.14 -10.36
CA LYS A 96 -10.90 9.86 -9.51
C LYS A 96 -10.27 10.94 -8.64
N HIS A 97 -8.99 10.78 -8.30
CA HIS A 97 -8.30 11.65 -7.36
C HIS A 97 -7.34 12.65 -8.03
N LEU A 98 -7.11 12.49 -9.34
CA LEU A 98 -6.20 13.34 -10.11
C LEU A 98 -6.98 14.10 -11.19
N ASN A 99 -6.57 15.34 -11.41
CA ASN A 99 -6.93 16.18 -12.55
C ASN A 99 -5.69 16.32 -13.46
N PRO A 100 -5.41 15.32 -14.32
CA PRO A 100 -4.26 15.34 -15.21
C PRO A 100 -4.46 16.28 -16.40
N GLU A 101 -3.38 16.94 -16.83
CA GLU A 101 -3.34 17.59 -18.15
C GLU A 101 -3.36 16.55 -19.28
N GLU A 102 -2.65 15.44 -19.09
CA GLU A 102 -2.55 14.36 -20.06
C GLU A 102 -2.64 12.99 -19.37
N ILE A 103 -3.42 12.08 -19.97
CA ILE A 103 -3.44 10.66 -19.60
C ILE A 103 -2.98 9.83 -20.79
N GLN A 104 -1.93 9.04 -20.60
CA GLN A 104 -1.46 8.06 -21.58
C GLN A 104 -1.70 6.64 -21.06
N TYR A 105 -2.59 5.89 -21.71
CA TYR A 105 -2.78 4.47 -21.40
C TYR A 105 -1.73 3.62 -22.11
N VAL A 106 -1.03 2.77 -21.34
CA VAL A 106 0.05 1.91 -21.86
C VAL A 106 -0.18 0.47 -21.37
N GLY A 107 -0.57 -0.41 -22.29
CA GLY A 107 -0.97 -1.77 -21.95
C GLY A 107 -2.15 -1.78 -20.98
N ARG A 108 -1.97 -2.38 -19.79
CA ARG A 108 -2.97 -2.37 -18.71
C ARG A 108 -2.81 -1.21 -17.72
N GLY A 109 -1.77 -0.41 -17.90
CA GLY A 109 -1.41 0.70 -17.02
C GLY A 109 -1.78 2.07 -17.60
N ALA A 110 -1.38 3.12 -16.87
CA ALA A 110 -1.58 4.50 -17.29
C ALA A 110 -0.48 5.41 -16.74
N ARG A 111 -0.23 6.50 -17.45
CA ARG A 111 0.62 7.61 -17.00
C ARG A 111 -0.23 8.88 -16.98
N PHE A 112 -0.29 9.51 -15.82
CA PHE A 112 -0.93 10.80 -15.57
C PHE A 112 0.18 11.83 -15.50
N LYS A 113 0.17 12.83 -16.38
CA LYS A 113 1.21 13.88 -16.39
C LYS A 113 0.68 15.20 -15.88
N HIS A 114 1.54 15.92 -15.17
CA HIS A 114 1.26 17.24 -14.58
C HIS A 114 -0.11 17.29 -13.90
N ALA A 115 -0.44 16.25 -13.15
CA ALA A 115 -1.73 16.13 -12.51
C ALA A 115 -1.76 16.90 -11.19
N THR A 116 -2.83 17.66 -10.98
CA THR A 116 -3.17 18.18 -9.65
C THR A 116 -4.07 17.19 -8.91
N VAL A 117 -4.11 17.27 -7.59
CA VAL A 117 -5.01 16.45 -6.78
C VAL A 117 -6.38 17.14 -6.76
N ALA A 118 -7.45 16.39 -7.05
CA ALA A 118 -8.76 16.97 -7.34
C ALA A 118 -9.35 17.88 -6.25
N ASP A 119 -9.03 17.60 -4.98
CA ASP A 119 -9.53 18.33 -3.81
C ASP A 119 -8.44 19.16 -3.10
N VAL A 120 -7.37 19.53 -3.80
CA VAL A 120 -6.24 20.30 -3.24
C VAL A 120 -5.95 21.49 -4.16
N GLU A 121 -6.20 22.71 -3.67
CA GLU A 121 -6.04 23.94 -4.46
C GLU A 121 -4.56 24.27 -4.76
N ASP A 122 -3.68 24.20 -3.75
CA ASP A 122 -2.27 24.66 -3.85
C ASP A 122 -1.25 23.50 -3.80
N GLY A 123 -1.58 22.36 -4.40
CA GLY A 123 -0.68 21.20 -4.47
C GLY A 123 0.35 21.31 -5.60
N PRO A 124 1.58 20.78 -5.43
CA PRO A 124 2.53 20.68 -6.55
C PRO A 124 1.97 19.73 -7.63
N PRO A 125 2.28 19.96 -8.92
CA PRO A 125 1.92 19.01 -9.97
C PRO A 125 2.62 17.67 -9.77
N LEU A 126 1.94 16.58 -10.12
CA LEU A 126 2.42 15.21 -9.95
C LEU A 126 2.46 14.48 -11.30
N ASN A 127 3.51 13.68 -11.50
CA ASN A 127 3.50 12.64 -12.52
C ASN A 127 3.22 11.29 -11.83
N VAL A 128 2.17 10.59 -12.25
CA VAL A 128 1.82 9.27 -11.70
C VAL A 128 1.90 8.22 -12.80
N SER A 129 2.71 7.18 -12.60
CA SER A 129 2.90 6.09 -13.54
C SER A 129 2.49 4.77 -12.89
N ILE A 130 1.58 4.04 -13.53
CA ILE A 130 1.07 2.75 -13.09
C ILE A 130 1.41 1.73 -14.15
N ALA A 131 2.19 0.71 -13.79
CA ALA A 131 2.65 -0.30 -14.74
C ALA A 131 2.75 -1.70 -14.11
N PRO A 132 2.62 -2.78 -14.90
CA PRO A 132 2.95 -4.12 -14.42
C PRO A 132 4.41 -4.24 -13.99
N ALA A 133 4.68 -4.96 -12.91
CA ALA A 133 6.01 -5.28 -12.42
C ALA A 133 6.05 -6.73 -11.94
N GLY A 134 6.27 -7.67 -12.87
CA GLY A 134 6.15 -9.10 -12.60
C GLY A 134 4.73 -9.50 -12.22
N SER A 135 4.55 -10.14 -11.06
CA SER A 135 3.23 -10.47 -10.49
C SER A 135 2.58 -9.33 -9.70
N GLN A 136 3.23 -8.17 -9.63
CA GLN A 136 2.78 -7.00 -8.90
C GLN A 136 2.48 -5.83 -9.84
N THR A 137 1.91 -4.77 -9.29
CA THR A 137 1.76 -3.47 -9.94
C THR A 137 2.74 -2.48 -9.31
N ARG A 138 3.51 -1.76 -10.14
CA ARG A 138 4.34 -0.64 -9.71
C ARG A 138 3.56 0.65 -9.89
N VAL A 139 3.51 1.45 -8.84
CA VAL A 139 3.02 2.82 -8.87
C VAL A 139 4.20 3.73 -8.55
N GLU A 140 4.47 4.69 -9.41
CA GLU A 140 5.52 5.69 -9.24
C GLU A 140 4.86 7.06 -9.24
N ILE A 141 5.15 7.86 -8.22
CA ILE A 141 4.62 9.21 -8.05
C ILE A 141 5.81 10.16 -7.93
N GLU A 142 5.99 10.99 -8.94
CA GLU A 142 7.01 12.03 -8.97
C GLU A 142 6.35 13.38 -8.67
N ILE A 143 6.93 14.12 -7.72
CA ILE A 143 6.48 15.47 -7.36
C ILE A 143 7.26 16.47 -8.21
N ILE A 144 6.57 17.22 -9.04
CA ILE A 144 7.17 18.23 -9.91
C ILE A 144 7.35 19.52 -9.11
N ARG A 145 8.56 19.72 -8.61
CA ARG A 145 8.92 20.93 -7.86
C ARG A 145 9.33 22.02 -8.85
N PRO A 146 8.82 23.26 -8.71
CA PRO A 146 9.32 24.38 -9.49
C PRO A 146 10.80 24.63 -9.15
N PRO A 147 11.60 25.12 -10.10
CA PRO A 147 12.95 25.58 -9.82
C PRO A 147 12.96 26.64 -8.71
N PRO A 148 14.00 26.70 -7.87
CA PRO A 148 14.10 27.74 -6.84
C PRO A 148 14.14 29.13 -7.49
N GLU A 149 13.37 30.08 -6.96
CA GLU A 149 13.30 31.46 -7.49
C GLU A 149 14.65 32.19 -7.40
N ASN A 150 15.45 31.86 -6.39
CA ASN A 150 16.79 32.38 -6.19
C ASN A 150 17.78 31.22 -6.12
N PRO A 151 18.27 30.72 -7.26
CA PRO A 151 19.32 29.71 -7.25
C PRO A 151 20.58 30.28 -6.60
N VAL A 152 21.22 29.50 -5.74
CA VAL A 152 22.53 29.85 -5.18
C VAL A 152 23.49 30.04 -6.36
N PRO A 153 24.21 31.17 -6.46
CA PRO A 153 25.18 31.37 -7.53
C PRO A 153 26.21 30.25 -7.54
N GLU A 154 26.60 29.78 -8.73
CA GLU A 154 27.55 28.67 -8.89
C GLU A 154 28.87 28.92 -8.14
N SER A 155 29.33 30.17 -8.11
CA SER A 155 30.54 30.57 -7.37
C SER A 155 30.44 30.28 -5.86
N GLU A 156 29.26 30.44 -5.27
CA GLU A 156 29.04 30.17 -3.85
C GLU A 156 28.92 28.67 -3.58
N LEU A 157 28.36 27.90 -4.53
CA LEU A 157 28.36 26.43 -4.46
C LEU A 157 29.78 25.85 -4.52
N MET A 158 30.62 26.38 -5.43
CA MET A 158 32.03 25.97 -5.54
C MET A 158 32.80 26.27 -4.25
N GLN A 159 32.62 27.47 -3.67
CA GLN A 159 33.27 27.81 -2.39
C GLN A 159 32.85 26.88 -1.25
N ARG A 160 31.55 26.55 -1.14
CA ARG A 160 31.07 25.60 -0.12
C ARG A 160 31.69 24.22 -0.30
N PHE A 161 31.80 23.74 -1.53
CA PHE A 161 32.41 22.45 -1.83
C PHE A 161 33.90 22.42 -1.47
N GLU A 162 34.65 23.46 -1.82
CA GLU A 162 36.07 23.60 -1.46
C GLU A 162 36.27 23.66 0.07
N ASP A 163 35.41 24.39 0.78
CA ASP A 163 35.47 24.49 2.24
C ASP A 163 35.13 23.18 2.95
N GLU A 164 34.17 22.41 2.44
CA GLU A 164 33.84 21.08 2.96
C GLU A 164 34.99 20.09 2.75
N TRP A 165 35.58 20.08 1.56
CA TRP A 165 36.70 19.20 1.23
C TRP A 165 37.91 19.48 2.14
N ARG A 166 38.18 20.77 2.41
CA ARG A 166 39.25 21.21 3.31
C ARG A 166 39.02 20.86 4.79
N LYS A 167 37.76 20.74 5.23
CA LYS A 167 37.41 20.37 6.62
C LYS A 167 37.39 18.86 6.86
N GLY A 168 37.29 18.05 5.81
CA GLY A 168 37.23 16.59 5.88
C GLY A 168 38.59 15.88 5.90
N THR A 169 39.70 16.62 5.79
CA THR A 169 41.10 16.14 5.86
C THR A 169 41.78 16.66 7.11
#